data_AF-X1E9F3-F1
#
_entry.id   AF-X1E9F3-F1
#
_cell.length_a   1.000
_cell.length_b   1.000
_cell.length_c   1.000
_cell.angle_alpha   90.00
_cell.angle_beta   90.00
_cell.angle_gamma   90.00
#
_symmetry.space_group_name_H-M   'P 1'
#
loop_
_entity.id
_entity.type
_entity.pdbx_description
1 polymer ?
#
loop_
_entity_poly.entity_id
_entity_poly.type
_entity_poly.pdbx_seq_one_letter_code
_entity_poly.pdbx_strand_id
1 'polypeptide(L)'
;NLSVKDNLVSIMEVCGVPRHKRSDLLDELMTKFQIGHIAESMGASLSGGERRRVEIARALIIRPRYLLLDEPFAGIDPMTVQEIQEIISKLR
;
A
#
# COMPACT_ATOMS: atom_id res chain seq x y z
N ASN A 1 8.16 15.02 5.66
CA ASN A 1 8.24 13.54 5.62
C ASN A 1 7.02 13.01 6.34
N LEU A 2 6.25 12.12 5.71
CA LEU A 2 5.04 11.53 6.28
C LEU A 2 5.33 10.09 6.72
N SER A 3 4.65 9.65 7.78
CA SER A 3 4.57 8.22 8.11
C SER A 3 3.79 7.47 7.02
N VAL A 4 3.89 6.14 6.99
CA VAL A 4 3.08 5.29 6.08
C VAL A 4 1.59 5.56 6.28
N LYS A 5 1.14 5.63 7.52
CA LYS A 5 -0.24 5.93 7.90
C LYS A 5 -0.68 7.30 7.40
N ASP A 6 0.08 8.35 7.70
CA ASP A 6 -0.26 9.71 7.29
C ASP A 6 -0.28 9.82 5.77
N ASN A 7 0.62 9.10 5.08
CA ASN A 7 0.65 9.07 3.63
C ASN A 7 -0.63 8.46 3.04
N LEU A 8 -1.07 7.30 3.54
CA LEU A 8 -2.30 6.66 3.09
C LEU A 8 -3.53 7.54 3.37
N VAL A 9 -3.62 8.12 4.58
CA VAL A 9 -4.72 9.03 4.95
C VAL A 9 -4.74 10.28 4.06
N SER A 10 -3.57 10.84 3.73
CA SER A 10 -3.47 12.00 2.83
C SER A 10 -4.00 11.67 1.42
N ILE A 11 -3.74 10.46 0.90
CA ILE A 11 -4.32 10.03 -0.38
C ILE A 11 -5.83 9.84 -0.26
N MET A 12 -6.33 9.24 0.82
CA MET A 12 -7.77 9.13 1.07
C MET A 12 -8.47 10.49 1.10
N GLU A 13 -7.82 11.53 1.65
CA GLU A 13 -8.29 12.91 1.64
C GLU A 13 -8.41 13.47 0.22
N VAL A 14 -7.33 13.38 -0.54
CA VAL A 14 -7.28 13.87 -1.93
C VAL A 14 -8.33 13.17 -2.80
N CYS A 15 -8.56 11.88 -2.57
CA CYS A 15 -9.53 11.09 -3.32
C CYS A 15 -10.98 11.23 -2.80
N GLY A 16 -11.24 12.08 -1.80
CA GLY A 16 -12.59 12.35 -1.30
C GLY A 16 -13.20 11.22 -0.47
N VAL A 17 -12.39 10.33 0.12
CA VAL A 17 -12.88 9.28 1.02
C VAL A 17 -13.48 9.94 2.27
N PRO A 18 -14.77 9.68 2.61
CA PRO A 18 -15.41 10.26 3.78
C PRO A 18 -14.66 9.92 5.06
N ARG A 19 -14.50 10.90 5.97
CA ARG A 19 -13.72 10.74 7.21
C ARG A 19 -14.11 9.52 8.04
N HIS A 20 -15.40 9.21 8.12
CA HIS A 20 -15.91 8.05 8.86
C HIS A 20 -15.53 6.69 8.25
N LYS A 21 -15.15 6.63 6.96
CA LYS A 21 -14.71 5.40 6.28
C LYS A 21 -13.20 5.21 6.25
N ARG A 22 -12.43 6.24 6.63
CA ARG A 22 -10.96 6.22 6.50
C ARG A 22 -10.32 5.20 7.43
N SER A 23 -10.83 5.04 8.65
CA SER A 23 -10.30 4.06 9.59
C SER A 23 -10.46 2.64 9.05
N ASP A 24 -11.68 2.27 8.66
CA ASP A 24 -11.96 0.94 8.14
C ASP A 24 -11.13 0.61 6.89
N LEU A 25 -11.03 1.56 5.95
CA LEU A 25 -10.22 1.39 4.74
C LEU A 25 -8.73 1.31 5.06
N LEU A 26 -8.25 2.10 6.03
CA LEU A 26 -6.86 2.07 6.47
C LEU A 26 -6.53 0.70 7.06
N ASP A 27 -7.36 0.20 7.98
CA ASP A 27 -7.17 -1.09 8.64
C ASP A 27 -7.25 -2.26 7.63
N GLU A 28 -8.16 -2.17 6.65
CA GLU A 28 -8.24 -3.10 5.52
C GLU A 28 -6.92 -3.13 4.74
N LEU A 29 -6.43 -1.97 4.31
CA LEU A 29 -5.19 -1.87 3.54
C LEU A 29 -3.96 -2.32 4.36
N MET A 30 -3.88 -1.91 5.62
CA MET A 30 -2.79 -2.29 6.51
C MET A 30 -2.69 -3.81 6.69
N THR A 31 -3.84 -4.46 6.86
CA THR A 31 -3.93 -5.91 7.00
C THR A 31 -3.63 -6.62 5.68
N LYS A 32 -4.31 -6.20 4.60
CA LYS A 32 -4.23 -6.83 3.27
C LYS A 32 -2.82 -6.79 2.69
N PHE A 33 -2.09 -5.70 2.92
CA PHE A 33 -0.73 -5.51 2.44
C PHE A 33 0.33 -5.83 3.49
N GLN A 34 -0.06 -6.28 4.68
CA GLN A 34 0.86 -6.62 5.78
C GLN A 34 1.78 -5.45 6.19
N ILE A 35 1.31 -4.21 6.07
CA ILE A 35 2.08 -2.98 6.37
C ILE A 35 1.70 -2.34 7.71
N GLY A 36 0.83 -2.97 8.50
CA GLY A 36 0.44 -2.42 9.82
C GLY A 36 1.60 -2.21 10.80
N HIS A 37 2.62 -3.07 10.75
CA HIS A 37 3.79 -2.98 11.63
C HIS A 37 4.71 -1.78 11.32
N ILE A 38 4.59 -1.20 10.12
CA ILE A 38 5.36 -0.01 9.68
C ILE A 38 4.49 1.25 9.60
N ALA A 39 3.28 1.24 10.17
CA ALA A 39 2.33 2.35 10.04
C ALA A 39 2.93 3.71 10.46
N GLU A 40 3.73 3.73 11.53
CA GLU A 40 4.36 4.93 12.08
C GLU A 40 5.77 5.19 11.50
N SER A 41 6.29 4.29 10.66
CA SER A 41 7.59 4.44 10.01
C SER A 41 7.55 5.50 8.91
N MET A 42 8.66 6.22 8.73
CA MET A 42 8.81 7.19 7.65
C MET A 42 9.05 6.46 6.32
N GLY A 43 8.51 6.97 5.21
CA GLY A 43 8.70 6.33 3.90
C GLY A 43 10.17 6.13 3.48
N ALA A 44 11.07 6.99 3.97
CA ALA A 44 12.51 6.90 3.73
C ALA A 44 13.20 5.73 4.45
N SER A 45 12.63 5.21 5.54
CA SER A 45 13.22 4.11 6.32
C SER A 45 12.75 2.73 5.89
N LEU A 46 11.86 2.64 4.89
CA LEU A 46 11.31 1.37 4.41
C LEU A 46 12.31 0.62 3.53
N SER A 47 12.35 -0.70 3.67
CA SER A 47 12.95 -1.63 2.71
C SER A 47 12.26 -1.52 1.34
N GLY A 48 12.90 -2.06 0.30
CA GLY A 48 12.32 -2.07 -1.06
C GLY A 48 10.95 -2.77 -1.10
N GLY A 49 10.84 -3.92 -0.42
CA GLY A 49 9.59 -4.68 -0.31
C GLY A 49 8.47 -3.93 0.40
N GLU A 50 8.76 -3.36 1.56
CA GLU A 50 7.81 -2.54 2.32
C GLU A 50 7.35 -1.33 1.51
N ARG A 51 8.29 -0.60 0.88
CA ARG A 51 7.96 0.53 0.02
C ARG A 51 7.01 0.10 -1.10
N ARG A 52 7.28 -1.05 -1.73
CA ARG A 52 6.43 -1.56 -2.80
C ARG A 52 5.03 -1.94 -2.34
N ARG A 53 4.91 -2.60 -1.18
CA ARG A 53 3.60 -2.90 -0.56
C ARG A 53 2.80 -1.62 -0.29
N VAL A 54 3.45 -0.57 0.24
CA VAL A 54 2.82 0.74 0.47
C VAL A 54 2.40 1.41 -0.84
N GLU A 55 3.22 1.37 -1.89
CA GLU A 55 2.87 1.90 -3.21
C GLU A 55 1.63 1.23 -3.80
N ILE A 56 1.55 -0.10 -3.72
CA ILE A 56 0.38 -0.85 -4.20
C ILE A 56 -0.85 -0.51 -3.35
N ALA A 57 -0.73 -0.49 -2.02
CA ALA A 57 -1.81 -0.10 -1.12
C ALA A 57 -2.36 1.29 -1.45
N ARG A 58 -1.46 2.26 -1.70
CA ARG A 58 -1.82 3.63 -2.13
C ARG A 58 -2.55 3.63 -3.47
N ALA A 59 -2.07 2.89 -4.45
CA ALA A 59 -2.69 2.81 -5.77
C ALA A 59 -4.11 2.22 -5.73
N LEU A 60 -4.42 1.38 -4.74
CA LEU A 60 -5.76 0.81 -4.59
C LEU A 60 -6.76 1.71 -3.84
N ILE A 61 -6.32 2.77 -3.17
CA ILE A 61 -7.23 3.71 -2.49
C ILE A 61 -8.24 4.30 -3.49
N ILE A 62 -7.81 4.59 -4.72
CA ILE A 62 -8.66 5.14 -5.79
C ILE A 62 -9.61 4.11 -6.42
N ARG A 63 -9.58 2.84 -5.96
CA ARG A 63 -10.38 1.73 -6.50
C ARG A 63 -10.34 1.66 -8.03
N PRO A 64 -9.13 1.54 -8.61
CA PRO A 64 -8.98 1.60 -10.06
C PRO A 64 -9.62 0.37 -10.71
N ARG A 65 -10.19 0.54 -11.91
CA ARG A 65 -10.67 -0.59 -12.71
C ARG A 65 -9.53 -1.46 -13.26
N TYR A 66 -8.36 -0.85 -13.46
CA TYR A 66 -7.17 -1.48 -13.99
C TYR A 66 -5.94 -1.01 -13.22
N LEU A 67 -5.09 -1.95 -12.81
CA LEU A 67 -3.79 -1.66 -12.19
C LEU A 67 -2.69 -2.01 -13.19
N LEU A 68 -2.01 -0.99 -13.71
CA LEU A 68 -0.85 -1.17 -14.59
C LEU A 68 0.41 -1.24 -13.74
N LEU A 69 1.24 -2.24 -14.01
CA LEU A 69 2.44 -2.53 -13.26
C LEU A 69 3.62 -2.60 -14.23
N ASP A 70 4.38 -1.52 -14.34
CA ASP A 70 5.63 -1.50 -15.08
C ASP A 70 6.79 -1.86 -14.14
N GLU A 71 7.57 -2.87 -14.51
CA GLU A 71 8.65 -3.47 -13.71
C GLU A 71 8.37 -3.57 -12.18
N PRO A 72 7.24 -4.14 -11.74
CA PRO A 72 6.77 -3.97 -10.36
C PRO A 72 7.61 -4.64 -9.28
N PHE A 73 8.60 -5.42 -9.68
CA PHE A 73 9.41 -6.28 -8.82
C PHE A 73 10.91 -6.03 -9.00
N ALA A 74 11.30 -5.02 -9.79
CA ALA A 74 12.71 -4.72 -10.04
C ALA A 74 13.43 -4.36 -8.72
N GLY A 75 14.56 -5.03 -8.47
CA GLY A 75 15.38 -4.78 -7.28
C GLY A 75 14.80 -5.29 -5.96
N ILE A 76 13.73 -6.10 -5.99
CA ILE A 76 13.15 -6.75 -4.82
C ILE A 76 13.66 -8.20 -4.75
N ASP A 77 13.90 -8.71 -3.54
CA ASP A 77 14.33 -10.09 -3.35
C ASP A 77 13.23 -11.10 -3.77
N PRO A 78 13.60 -12.30 -4.27
CA PRO A 78 12.62 -13.26 -4.81
C PRO A 78 11.51 -13.68 -3.83
N MET A 79 11.81 -13.76 -2.53
CA MET A 79 10.84 -14.18 -1.53
C MET A 79 9.75 -13.11 -1.37
N THR A 80 10.14 -11.84 -1.24
CA THR A 80 9.21 -10.72 -1.21
C THR A 80 8.42 -10.57 -2.51
N VAL A 81 9.03 -10.85 -3.67
CA VAL A 81 8.31 -10.84 -4.96
C VAL A 81 7.12 -11.81 -4.92
N GLN A 82 7.33 -13.03 -4.43
CA GLN A 82 6.28 -14.02 -4.31
C GLN A 82 5.15 -13.54 -3.38
N GLU A 83 5.48 -12.99 -2.22
CA GLU A 83 4.50 -12.45 -1.27
C GLU A 83 3.63 -11.35 -1.91
N ILE A 84 4.24 -10.42 -2.65
CA ILE A 84 3.52 -9.33 -3.31
C ILE A 84 2.64 -9.87 -4.45
N GLN A 85 3.13 -10.84 -5.23
CA GLN A 85 2.34 -11.49 -6.28
C GLN A 85 1.11 -12.19 -5.72
N GLU A 86 1.24 -12.86 -4.57
CA GLU A 86 0.11 -13.48 -3.88
C GLU A 86 -0.93 -12.45 -3.46
N ILE A 87 -0.51 -11.30 -2.91
CA ILE A 87 -1.42 -10.20 -2.56
C ILE A 87 -2.15 -9.67 -3.80
N ILE A 88 -1.44 -9.43 -4.89
CA ILE A 88 -2.03 -8.92 -6.14
C ILE A 88 -2.99 -9.94 -6.76
N SER A 89 -2.66 -11.23 -6.72
CA SER A 89 -3.51 -12.30 -7.28
C SER A 89 -4.90 -12.37 -6.62
N LYS A 90 -5.00 -11.93 -5.36
CA LYS A 90 -6.24 -11.84 -4.58
C LYS A 90 -7.08 -10.60 -4.90
N LEU A 91 -6.63 -9.72 -5.80
CA LEU A 91 -7.37 -8.52 -6.25
C LEU A 91 -8.34 -8.80 -7.41
N ARG A 92 -8.53 -10.07 -7.77
CA ARG A 92 -9.49 -10.50 -8.82
C ARG A 92 -10.93 -10.12 -8.52
#